data_AF-A0A2D8S7P5-F1
#
_entry.id   AF-A0A2D8S7P5-F1
#
_cell.length_a   1.000
_cell.length_b   1.000
_cell.length_c   1.000
_cell.angle_alpha   90.00
_cell.angle_beta   90.00
_cell.angle_gamma   90.00
#
_symmetry.space_group_name_H-M   'P 1'
#
loop_
_entity.id
_entity.type
_entity.pdbx_description
1 polymer ?
#
loop_
_entity_poly.entity_id
_entity_poly.type
_entity_poly.pdbx_seq_one_letter_code
_entity_poly.pdbx_strand_id
1 'polypeptide(L)'
;MEPRQRDELRIAMETQFRYKFYNSTEFPFLHSIGVNHIIQGFEAPDELGYIGALHLWWAPDESDIVYDKPRKFKVIGTWHGEWLDRPEEAVELAIQIQANRPYNEDKLIEVAIRHAKKMANLSVKKMVKDALEKEDEPDLLN
;
A
#
# COMPACT_ATOMS: atom_id res chain seq x y z
N MET A 1 3.28 -9.04 -29.08
CA MET A 1 4.60 -8.46 -28.79
C MET A 1 5.65 -9.55 -28.88
N GLU A 2 6.81 -9.31 -29.50
CA GLU A 2 7.91 -10.29 -29.52
C GLU A 2 8.48 -10.50 -28.10
N PRO A 3 8.87 -11.73 -27.70
CA PRO A 3 9.34 -12.02 -26.34
C PRO A 3 10.50 -11.12 -25.89
N ARG A 4 11.47 -10.87 -26.77
CA ARG A 4 12.62 -10.01 -26.45
C ARG A 4 12.22 -8.56 -26.19
N GLN A 5 11.30 -8.02 -26.99
CA GLN A 5 10.81 -6.64 -26.79
C GLN A 5 10.02 -6.53 -25.49
N ARG A 6 9.26 -7.58 -25.13
CA ARG A 6 8.55 -7.65 -23.85
C ARG A 6 9.50 -7.61 -22.67
N ASP A 7 10.58 -8.38 -22.71
CA ASP A 7 11.54 -8.45 -21.61
C ASP A 7 12.31 -7.13 -21.45
N GLU A 8 12.70 -6.48 -22.56
CA GLU A 8 13.32 -5.16 -22.53
C GLU A 8 12.38 -4.09 -21.93
N LEU A 9 11.09 -4.13 -22.28
CA LEU A 9 10.08 -3.26 -21.68
C LEU A 9 9.87 -3.55 -20.19
N ARG A 10 9.82 -4.83 -19.79
CA ARG A 10 9.71 -5.23 -18.38
C ARG A 10 10.87 -4.68 -17.55
N ILE A 11 12.11 -4.84 -18.03
CA ILE A 11 13.29 -4.31 -17.35
C ILE A 11 13.20 -2.78 -17.19
N ALA A 12 12.81 -2.06 -18.25
CA ALA A 12 12.68 -0.61 -18.20
C ALA A 12 11.58 -0.18 -17.20
N MET A 13 10.41 -0.82 -17.26
CA MET A 13 9.25 -0.50 -16.40
C MET A 13 9.53 -0.85 -14.94
N GLU A 14 10.12 -2.02 -14.67
CA GLU A 14 10.51 -2.44 -13.32
C GLU A 14 11.56 -1.48 -12.74
N THR A 15 12.54 -1.07 -13.53
CA THR A 15 13.57 -0.13 -13.09
C THR A 15 12.95 1.22 -12.69
N GLN A 16 12.06 1.75 -13.53
CA GLN A 16 11.36 3.02 -13.24
C GLN A 16 10.45 2.89 -12.02
N PHE A 17 9.73 1.78 -11.92
CA PHE A 17 8.84 1.51 -10.79
C PHE A 17 9.64 1.39 -9.49
N ARG A 18 10.68 0.55 -9.45
CA ARG A 18 11.53 0.37 -8.28
C ARG A 18 12.24 1.66 -7.88
N TYR A 19 12.70 2.46 -8.84
CA TYR A 19 13.29 3.78 -8.53
C TYR A 19 12.29 4.68 -7.79
N LYS A 20 11.05 4.78 -8.26
CA LYS A 20 10.01 5.57 -7.57
C LYS A 20 9.66 4.95 -6.21
N PHE A 21 9.50 3.64 -6.19
CA PHE A 21 9.13 2.86 -5.02
C PHE A 21 10.15 3.05 -3.88
N TYR A 22 11.44 2.87 -4.14
CA TYR A 22 12.50 2.99 -3.13
C TYR A 22 12.72 4.43 -2.65
N ASN A 23 12.39 5.42 -3.47
CA ASN A 23 12.49 6.84 -3.09
C ASN A 23 11.22 7.39 -2.44
N SER A 24 10.16 6.58 -2.33
CA SER A 24 8.93 7.00 -1.66
C SER A 24 9.14 7.14 -0.15
N THR A 25 8.40 8.07 0.47
CA THR A 25 8.52 8.37 1.90
C THR A 25 8.08 7.22 2.79
N GLU A 26 7.15 6.41 2.30
CA GLU A 26 6.52 5.29 2.96
C GLU A 26 7.34 4.01 2.88
N PHE A 27 8.20 3.87 1.86
CA PHE A 27 8.96 2.64 1.58
C PHE A 27 9.68 2.05 2.79
N PRO A 28 10.40 2.82 3.63
CA PRO A 28 11.07 2.28 4.82
C PRO A 28 10.13 1.63 5.83
N PHE A 29 8.83 1.94 5.78
CA PHE A 29 7.84 1.51 6.77
C PHE A 29 6.90 0.42 6.28
N LEU A 30 6.78 0.21 4.96
CA LEU A 30 5.79 -0.69 4.36
C LEU A 30 5.79 -2.10 4.98
N HIS A 31 6.96 -2.74 5.03
CA HIS A 31 7.09 -4.07 5.62
C HIS A 31 6.70 -4.10 7.11
N SER A 32 7.04 -3.04 7.86
CA SER A 32 6.77 -2.92 9.29
C SER A 32 5.28 -2.73 9.59
N ILE A 33 4.51 -2.16 8.65
CA ILE A 33 3.04 -2.01 8.77
C ILE A 33 2.29 -3.18 8.14
N GLY A 34 2.99 -4.25 7.76
CA GLY A 34 2.39 -5.46 7.19
C GLY A 34 2.13 -5.40 5.68
N VAL A 35 2.63 -4.39 4.98
CA VAL A 35 2.65 -4.34 3.50
C VAL A 35 3.93 -5.03 3.03
N ASN A 36 3.82 -6.33 2.80
CA ASN A 36 4.90 -7.21 2.36
C ASN A 36 4.75 -7.71 0.93
N HIS A 37 3.62 -7.47 0.27
CA HIS A 37 3.39 -7.80 -1.14
C HIS A 37 2.85 -6.58 -1.89
N ILE A 38 3.34 -6.36 -3.10
CA ILE A 38 2.90 -5.31 -4.02
C ILE A 38 2.70 -5.94 -5.39
N ILE A 39 1.55 -5.71 -5.99
CA ILE A 39 1.21 -6.23 -7.32
C ILE A 39 0.86 -5.03 -8.19
N GLN A 40 1.58 -4.85 -9.29
CA GLN A 40 1.39 -3.74 -10.22
C GLN A 40 1.24 -4.26 -11.65
N GLY A 41 0.08 -4.02 -12.25
CA GLY A 41 -0.14 -4.28 -13.68
C GLY A 41 0.54 -3.23 -14.55
N PHE A 42 1.15 -3.67 -15.65
CA PHE A 42 1.73 -2.81 -16.68
C PHE A 42 1.10 -3.09 -18.04
N GLU A 43 0.66 -2.02 -18.68
CA GLU A 43 0.06 -2.02 -20.01
C GLU A 43 0.83 -1.03 -20.88
N ALA A 44 1.09 -1.41 -22.13
CA ALA A 44 1.62 -0.50 -23.12
C ALA A 44 0.47 0.28 -23.78
N PRO A 45 0.73 1.48 -24.35
CA PRO A 45 -0.26 2.21 -25.13
C PRO A 45 -0.87 1.36 -26.25
N ASP A 46 -2.15 1.65 -26.55
CA ASP A 46 -3.21 0.98 -27.35
C ASP A 46 -2.87 -0.04 -28.47
N GLU A 47 -1.62 -0.21 -28.89
CA GLU A 47 -1.20 -1.13 -29.96
C GLU A 47 -0.29 -2.28 -29.47
N LEU A 48 0.36 -2.14 -28.31
CA LEU A 48 1.37 -3.09 -27.82
C LEU A 48 0.83 -4.10 -26.81
N GLY A 49 -0.32 -3.82 -26.18
CA GLY A 49 -1.04 -4.73 -25.31
C GLY A 49 -0.50 -4.86 -23.87
N TYR A 50 -1.02 -5.85 -23.15
CA TYR A 50 -0.65 -6.16 -21.77
C TYR A 50 0.81 -6.64 -21.68
N ILE A 51 1.62 -6.01 -20.82
CA ILE A 51 3.03 -6.35 -20.64
C ILE A 51 3.18 -7.45 -19.58
N GLY A 52 2.37 -7.41 -18.54
CA GLY A 52 2.45 -8.31 -17.40
C GLY A 52 2.12 -7.59 -16.09
N ALA A 53 2.08 -8.35 -15.00
CA ALA A 53 2.01 -7.80 -13.65
C ALA A 53 3.32 -8.07 -12.92
N LEU A 54 3.92 -7.03 -12.36
CA LEU A 54 5.06 -7.14 -11.47
C LEU A 54 4.55 -7.45 -10.06
N HIS A 55 5.00 -8.56 -9.50
CA HIS A 55 4.83 -8.88 -8.10
C HIS A 55 6.15 -8.60 -7.37
N LEU A 56 6.13 -7.70 -6.39
CA LEU A 56 7.22 -7.51 -5.44
C LEU A 56 6.82 -8.06 -4.08
N TRP A 57 7.72 -8.79 -3.42
CA TRP A 57 7.50 -9.23 -2.05
C TRP A 57 8.72 -9.00 -1.17
N TRP A 58 8.47 -8.64 0.08
CA TRP A 58 9.49 -8.50 1.10
C TRP A 58 9.66 -9.82 1.85
N ALA A 59 10.90 -10.29 1.93
CA ALA A 59 11.26 -11.43 2.76
C ALA A 59 12.34 -11.01 3.77
N PRO A 60 12.31 -11.52 5.02
CA PRO A 60 13.29 -11.22 6.06
C PRO A 60 14.61 -11.98 5.87
N ASP A 61 15.09 -12.10 4.64
CA ASP A 61 16.33 -12.82 4.32
C ASP A 61 17.55 -12.05 4.82
N GLU A 62 18.71 -12.70 4.88
CA GLU A 62 19.95 -11.98 5.11
C GLU A 62 20.17 -10.97 3.98
N SER A 63 20.42 -9.71 4.36
CA SER A 63 20.61 -8.63 3.39
C SER A 63 22.10 -8.35 3.20
N ASP A 64 22.52 -8.27 1.94
CA ASP A 64 23.84 -7.78 1.54
C ASP A 64 23.89 -6.24 1.43
N ILE A 65 22.81 -5.55 1.85
CA ILE A 65 22.75 -4.08 1.81
C ILE A 65 23.74 -3.49 2.81
N VAL A 66 24.76 -2.81 2.28
CA VAL A 66 25.73 -2.03 3.05
C VAL A 66 25.39 -0.55 2.94
N TYR A 67 25.07 0.07 4.07
CA TYR A 67 24.92 1.53 4.14
C TYR A 67 26.29 2.20 4.25
N ASP A 68 26.48 3.33 3.56
CA ASP A 68 27.68 4.16 3.66
C ASP A 68 28.06 4.53 5.10
N LYS A 69 27.04 4.69 5.96
CA LYS A 69 27.20 4.86 7.41
C LYS A 69 26.74 3.58 8.11
N PRO A 70 27.66 2.76 8.66
CA PRO A 70 27.30 1.50 9.28
C PRO A 70 26.36 1.73 10.48
N ARG A 71 25.25 0.99 10.51
CA ARG A 71 24.31 0.97 11.63
C ARG A 71 24.73 -0.12 12.64
N LYS A 72 24.30 0.02 13.91
CA LYS A 72 24.61 -0.97 14.98
C LYS A 72 24.02 -2.36 14.74
N PHE A 73 23.07 -2.50 13.82
CA PHE A 73 22.36 -3.75 13.53
C PHE A 73 22.58 -4.13 12.07
N LYS A 74 22.74 -5.43 11.80
CA LYS A 74 22.76 -5.99 10.45
C LYS A 74 21.40 -5.69 9.81
N VAL A 75 21.44 -5.25 8.56
CA VAL A 75 20.22 -5.02 7.77
C VAL A 75 19.61 -6.39 7.46
N ILE A 76 18.31 -6.51 7.65
CA ILE A 76 17.56 -7.74 7.37
C ILE A 76 16.49 -7.40 6.36
N GLY A 77 16.34 -8.30 5.41
CA GLY A 77 15.27 -8.33 4.43
C GLY A 77 15.55 -7.57 3.15
N THR A 78 14.96 -8.09 2.08
CA THR A 78 15.12 -7.60 0.71
C THR A 78 13.78 -7.70 -0.02
N TRP A 79 13.53 -6.79 -0.96
CA TRP A 79 12.37 -6.83 -1.85
C TRP A 79 12.70 -7.62 -3.12
N HIS A 80 12.17 -8.83 -3.20
CA HIS A 80 12.24 -9.68 -4.39
C HIS A 80 11.21 -9.24 -5.42
N GLY A 81 11.35 -9.69 -6.66
CA GLY A 81 10.32 -9.47 -7.67
C GLY A 81 10.26 -10.54 -8.74
N GLU A 82 9.05 -10.74 -9.26
CA GLU A 82 8.76 -11.66 -10.36
C GLU A 82 7.71 -11.04 -11.29
N TRP A 83 7.71 -11.47 -12.54
CA TRP A 83 6.73 -11.05 -13.54
C TRP A 83 5.72 -12.16 -13.78
N LEU A 84 4.44 -11.79 -13.67
CA LEU A 84 3.30 -12.63 -14.02
C LEU A 84 2.85 -12.28 -15.43
N ASP A 85 2.72 -13.31 -16.26
CA ASP A 85 2.44 -13.15 -17.69
C ASP A 85 0.96 -12.88 -17.93
N ARG A 86 0.09 -13.30 -17.01
CA ARG A 86 -1.36 -13.19 -17.13
C ARG A 86 -1.98 -12.37 -16.00
N PRO A 87 -3.01 -11.57 -16.27
CA PRO A 87 -3.69 -10.82 -15.21
C PRO A 87 -4.40 -11.77 -14.23
N GLU A 88 -4.87 -12.93 -14.69
CA GLU A 88 -5.53 -13.91 -13.82
C GLU A 88 -4.59 -14.46 -12.74
N GLU A 89 -3.31 -14.67 -13.05
CA GLU A 89 -2.29 -15.12 -12.10
C GLU A 89 -2.08 -14.08 -10.99
N ALA A 90 -2.10 -12.80 -11.35
CA ALA A 90 -1.98 -11.71 -10.38
C ALA A 90 -3.18 -11.65 -9.43
N VAL A 91 -4.39 -11.90 -9.94
CA VAL A 91 -5.61 -11.97 -9.12
C VAL A 91 -5.59 -13.18 -8.19
N GLU A 92 -5.20 -14.36 -8.70
CA GLU A 92 -5.09 -15.56 -7.89
C GLU A 92 -4.07 -15.38 -6.76
N LEU A 93 -2.90 -14.83 -7.07
CA LEU A 93 -1.88 -14.49 -6.09
C LEU A 93 -2.40 -13.52 -5.03
N ALA A 94 -3.14 -12.47 -5.43
CA ALA A 94 -3.73 -11.52 -4.48
C ALA A 94 -4.71 -12.21 -3.51
N ILE A 95 -5.56 -13.12 -4.02
CA ILE A 95 -6.49 -13.91 -3.21
C ILE A 95 -5.72 -14.81 -2.23
N GLN A 96 -4.67 -15.50 -2.70
CA GLN A 96 -3.85 -16.35 -1.84
C GLN A 96 -3.14 -15.55 -0.74
N ILE A 97 -2.57 -14.38 -1.08
CA ILE A 97 -1.95 -13.48 -0.11
C ILE A 97 -2.97 -13.06 0.95
N GLN A 98 -4.17 -12.65 0.54
CA GLN A 98 -5.22 -12.23 1.46
C GLN A 98 -5.66 -13.38 2.37
N ALA A 99 -5.85 -14.59 1.84
CA ALA A 99 -6.27 -15.76 2.59
C ALA A 99 -5.22 -16.21 3.63
N ASN A 100 -3.93 -16.01 3.34
CA ASN A 100 -2.82 -16.39 4.21
C ASN A 100 -2.52 -15.37 5.32
N ARG A 101 -3.20 -14.22 5.35
CA ARG A 101 -3.00 -13.23 6.41
C ARG A 101 -3.44 -13.81 7.76
N PRO A 102 -2.72 -13.51 8.87
CA PRO A 102 -3.05 -14.02 10.20
C PRO A 102 -4.29 -13.32 10.82
N TYR A 103 -4.97 -12.48 10.06
CA TYR A 103 -6.13 -11.70 10.48
C TYR A 103 -7.17 -11.65 9.35
N ASN A 104 -8.43 -11.41 9.73
CA ASN A 104 -9.50 -11.18 8.76
C ASN A 104 -9.55 -9.69 8.40
N GLU A 105 -9.20 -9.37 7.15
CA GLU A 105 -9.11 -8.00 6.66
C GLU A 105 -10.48 -7.29 6.62
N ASP A 106 -11.54 -7.99 6.23
CA ASP A 106 -12.90 -7.42 6.18
C ASP A 106 -13.37 -6.94 7.56
N LYS A 107 -13.04 -7.71 8.62
CA LYS A 107 -13.33 -7.30 10.00
C LYS A 107 -12.54 -6.07 10.43
N LEU A 108 -11.28 -5.93 10.00
CA LEU A 108 -10.49 -4.73 10.30
C LEU A 108 -11.08 -3.50 9.62
N ILE A 109 -11.46 -3.62 8.36
CA ILE A 109 -12.14 -2.57 7.60
C ILE A 109 -13.46 -2.19 8.31
N GLU A 110 -14.25 -3.18 8.70
CA GLU A 110 -15.53 -2.96 9.40
C GLU A 110 -15.32 -2.19 10.72
N VAL A 111 -14.34 -2.59 11.53
CA VAL A 111 -14.01 -1.94 12.80
C VAL A 111 -13.56 -0.50 12.57
N ALA A 112 -12.69 -0.26 11.58
CA ALA A 112 -12.23 1.08 11.22
C ALA A 112 -13.40 1.99 10.79
N ILE A 113 -14.28 1.50 9.91
CA ILE A 113 -15.48 2.22 9.46
C ILE A 113 -16.40 2.52 10.65
N ARG A 114 -16.64 1.54 11.53
CA ARG A 114 -17.49 1.73 12.72
C ARG A 114 -16.91 2.78 13.66
N HIS A 115 -15.60 2.76 13.87
CA HIS A 115 -14.92 3.76 14.69
C HIS A 115 -15.04 5.17 14.09
N ALA A 116 -14.78 5.31 12.78
CA ALA A 116 -14.93 6.58 12.07
C ALA A 116 -16.35 7.14 12.18
N LYS A 117 -17.38 6.31 11.97
CA LYS A 117 -18.79 6.69 12.16
C LYS A 117 -19.10 7.16 13.58
N LYS A 118 -18.58 6.45 14.60
CA LYS A 118 -18.76 6.83 16.01
C LYS A 118 -18.14 8.20 16.29
N MET A 119 -16.93 8.44 15.81
CA MET A 119 -16.24 9.73 16.00
C MET A 119 -16.95 10.89 15.30
N ALA A 120 -17.43 10.67 14.07
CA ALA A 120 -18.24 11.64 13.35
C ALA A 120 -19.53 11.99 14.13
N ASN A 121 -20.25 10.98 14.64
CA ASN A 121 -21.45 11.21 15.44
C ASN A 121 -21.17 11.97 16.74
N LEU A 122 -20.06 11.68 17.43
CA LEU A 122 -19.65 12.43 18.62
C LEU A 122 -19.34 13.89 18.29
N SER A 123 -18.65 14.14 17.17
CA SER A 123 -18.36 15.48 16.70
C SER A 123 -19.63 16.27 16.38
N VAL A 124 -20.59 15.67 15.67
CA VAL A 124 -21.89 16.28 15.37
C VAL A 124 -22.66 16.57 16.66
N LYS A 125 -22.74 15.63 17.60
CA LYS A 125 -23.40 15.85 18.89
C LYS A 125 -22.78 17.01 19.67
N LYS A 126 -21.46 17.12 19.65
CA LYS A 126 -20.75 18.24 20.28
C LYS A 126 -21.11 19.57 19.61
N MET A 127 -21.09 19.64 18.28
CA MET A 127 -21.47 20.86 17.56
C MET A 127 -22.91 21.30 17.84
N VAL A 128 -23.86 20.35 17.87
CA VAL A 128 -25.27 20.63 18.20
C VAL A 128 -25.38 21.16 19.63
N LYS A 129 -24.68 20.53 20.59
CA LYS A 129 -24.66 21.00 21.98
C LYS A 129 -24.07 22.41 22.10
N ASP A 130 -22.92 22.65 21.49
CA ASP A 130 -22.24 23.95 21.51
C ASP A 130 -23.10 25.05 20.83
N ALA A 131 -23.95 24.69 19.86
CA ALA A 131 -24.89 25.63 19.23
C ALA A 131 -26.09 25.95 20.13
N LEU A 132 -26.67 24.94 20.77
CA LEU A 132 -27.78 25.12 21.73
C LEU A 132 -27.34 25.95 22.95
N GLU A 133 -26.14 25.69 23.49
CA GLU A 133 -25.58 26.47 24.61
C GLU A 133 -25.35 27.94 24.24
N LYS A 134 -25.12 28.27 22.96
CA LYS A 134 -25.01 29.65 22.47
C LYS A 134 -26.37 30.32 22.22
N GLU A 135 -27.42 29.56 21.90
CA GLU A 135 -28.78 30.08 21.80
C GLU A 135 -29.41 30.31 23.19
N ASP A 136 -29.02 29.50 24.18
CA ASP A 136 -29.48 29.59 25.58
C ASP A 136 -28.69 30.59 26.43
N GLU A 137 -27.60 31.20 25.93
CA GLU A 137 -27.05 32.43 26.54
C GLU A 137 -27.95 33.60 26.11
N PRO A 138 -28.85 34.12 26.99
CA PRO A 138 -29.61 35.31 26.63
C PRO A 138 -28.61 36.44 26.36
N ASP A 139 -28.92 37.31 25.40
CA ASP A 139 -28.24 38.59 25.16
C ASP A 139 -28.23 39.41 26.48
N LEU A 140 -27.30 39.08 27.37
CA LEU A 140 -26.94 39.87 28.52
C LEU A 140 -25.86 40.81 28.01
N LEU A 141 -26.29 41.93 27.42
CA LEU A 141 -25.68 43.27 27.45
C LEU A 141 -25.99 44.06 26.16
N ASN A 142 -27.13 44.76 26.14
CA ASN A 142 -27.23 46.23 26.20
C ASN A 142 -28.61 46.74 25.74
#